data_AF-A0A940ZUB5-F1
#
_entry.id   AF-A0A940ZUB5-F1
#
_cell.length_a   1.000
_cell.length_b   1.000
_cell.length_c   1.000
_cell.angle_alpha   90.00
_cell.angle_beta   90.00
_cell.angle_gamma   90.00
#
_symmetry.space_group_name_H-M   'P 1'
#
loop_
_entity.id
_entity.type
_entity.pdbx_description
1 polymer ?
#
loop_
_entity_poly.entity_id
_entity_poly.type
_entity_poly.pdbx_seq_one_letter_code
_entity_poly.pdbx_strand_id
1 'polypeptide(L)' 'TIFNTFEALQSGECMELINDHDPRPLHYQFIIERPDTFEWEYLEEGPDVWRVAITKR' A
#
# COMPACT_ATOMS: atom_id res chain seq x y z
N THR A 1 7.19 -11.16 1.32
CA THR A 1 5.92 -10.74 0.69
C THR A 1 5.73 -9.26 0.97
N ILE A 2 4.81 -8.59 0.26
CA ILE A 2 4.51 -7.17 0.51
C ILE A 2 4.08 -6.92 1.96
N PHE A 3 3.35 -7.86 2.56
CA PHE A 3 2.95 -7.80 3.97
C PHE A 3 4.13 -7.89 4.94
N ASN A 4 5.12 -8.74 4.68
CA ASN A 4 6.31 -8.79 5.54
C ASN A 4 7.11 -7.49 5.48
N THR A 5 7.16 -6.84 4.31
CA THR A 5 7.78 -5.52 4.16
C THR A 5 7.02 -4.48 4.98
N PHE A 6 5.68 -4.47 4.89
CA PHE A 6 4.83 -3.58 5.69
C PHE A 6 4.98 -3.83 7.20
N GLU A 7 5.03 -5.09 7.64
CA GLU A 7 5.22 -5.42 9.06
C GLU A 7 6.54 -4.90 9.63
N ALA A 8 7.60 -4.86 8.80
CA ALA A 8 8.91 -4.37 9.18
C ALA A 8 8.98 -2.84 9.33
N LEU A 9 8.00 -2.09 8.82
CA LEU A 9 7.93 -0.64 8.98
C LEU A 9 7.68 -0.26 10.44
N GLN A 10 8.25 0.87 10.85
CA GLN A 10 7.89 1.57 12.08
C GLN A 10 6.62 2.41 11.85
N SER A 11 5.94 2.79 12.93
CA SER A 11 4.81 3.73 12.85
C SER A 11 5.29 5.06 12.25
N GLY A 12 4.54 5.56 11.27
CA GLY A 12 4.86 6.74 10.47
C GLY A 12 5.73 6.45 9.24
N GLU A 13 6.35 5.28 9.12
CA GLU A 13 7.08 4.91 7.90
C GLU A 13 6.13 4.45 6.80
N CYS A 14 6.53 4.66 5.55
CA CYS A 14 5.78 4.25 4.38
C CYS A 14 6.62 3.40 3.44
N MET A 15 5.93 2.57 2.66
CA MET A 15 6.50 1.90 1.51
C MET A 15 5.75 2.30 0.24
N GLU A 16 6.47 2.38 -0.87
CA GLU A 16 5.86 2.63 -2.18
C GLU A 16 5.61 1.30 -2.91
N LEU A 17 4.39 1.14 -3.41
CA LEU A 17 3.99 0.10 -4.33
C LEU A 17 3.92 0.67 -5.73
N ILE A 18 4.69 0.11 -6.66
CA ILE A 18 4.66 0.45 -8.08
C ILE A 18 4.14 -0.78 -8.82
N ASN A 19 3.09 -0.59 -9.64
CA ASN A 19 2.43 -1.67 -10.35
C ASN A 19 2.01 -1.23 -11.76
N ASP A 20 1.88 -2.19 -12.68
CA ASP A 20 1.43 -1.95 -14.07
C ASP A 20 -0.10 -1.87 -14.20
N HIS A 21 -0.83 -2.08 -13.11
CA HIS A 21 -2.28 -1.95 -13.01
C HIS A 21 -2.69 -1.45 -11.62
N ASP A 22 -3.95 -1.02 -11.53
CA ASP A 22 -4.55 -0.56 -10.29
C ASP A 22 -4.48 -1.64 -9.17
N PRO A 23 -3.78 -1.35 -8.05
CA PRO A 23 -3.62 -2.26 -6.93
C PRO A 23 -4.86 -2.40 -6.01
N ARG A 24 -6.06 -1.98 -6.44
CA ARG A 24 -7.34 -2.17 -5.74
C ARG A 24 -7.52 -3.53 -5.04
N PRO A 25 -7.26 -4.70 -5.67
CA PRO A 25 -7.42 -5.98 -4.99
C PRO A 25 -6.53 -6.12 -3.74
N LEU A 26 -5.29 -5.61 -3.81
CA LEU A 26 -4.37 -5.62 -2.68
C LEU A 26 -4.83 -4.63 -1.60
N HIS A 27 -5.35 -3.47 -1.98
CA HIS A 27 -5.92 -2.52 -1.01
C HIS A 27 -7.01 -3.18 -0.16
N TYR A 28 -7.95 -3.89 -0.79
CA TYR A 28 -8.99 -4.62 -0.06
C TYR A 28 -8.43 -5.70 0.86
N GLN A 29 -7.37 -6.40 0.44
CA GLN A 29 -6.70 -7.38 1.29
C GLN A 29 -6.08 -6.72 2.54
N PHE A 30 -5.45 -5.55 2.39
CA PHE A 30 -4.96 -4.77 3.52
C PHE A 30 -6.08 -4.33 4.47
N ILE A 31 -7.23 -3.87 3.95
CA ILE A 31 -8.39 -3.51 4.79
C ILE A 31 -8.87 -4.71 5.64
N ILE A 32 -8.90 -5.91 5.06
CA ILE A 32 -9.38 -7.11 5.74
C ILE A 32 -8.37 -7.63 6.76
N GLU A 33 -7.09 -7.73 6.40
CA GLU A 33 -6.06 -8.30 7.26
C GLU A 33 -5.52 -7.33 8.31
N ARG A 34 -5.58 -6.01 8.03
CA ARG A 34 -4.89 -4.95 8.77
C ARG A 34 -5.80 -3.72 8.99
N PRO A 35 -7.04 -3.90 9.49
CA PRO A 35 -7.96 -2.79 9.67
C PRO A 35 -7.36 -1.70 10.56
N ASP A 36 -7.56 -0.44 10.17
CA ASP A 36 -7.15 0.77 10.91
C ASP A 36 -5.66 0.93 11.21
N THR A 37 -4.78 0.09 10.65
CA THR A 37 -3.33 0.11 10.92
C THR A 37 -2.49 0.78 9.85
N PHE A 38 -3.11 1.26 8.77
CA PHE A 38 -2.41 1.85 7.63
C PHE A 38 -3.17 2.99 6.98
N GLU A 39 -2.46 3.75 6.16
CA GLU A 39 -2.99 4.73 5.22
C GLU A 39 -2.62 4.32 3.80
N TRP A 40 -3.51 4.60 2.85
CA TRP A 40 -3.37 4.26 1.45
C TRP A 40 -3.56 5.50 0.60
N GLU A 41 -2.49 5.95 -0.05
CA GLU A 41 -2.48 7.16 -0.86
C GLU A 41 -1.99 6.84 -2.27
N TYR A 42 -2.77 7.21 -3.28
CA TYR A 42 -2.31 7.14 -4.67
C TYR A 42 -1.37 8.30 -4.95
N LEU A 43 -0.15 7.99 -5.34
CA LEU A 43 0.84 8.94 -5.83
C LEU A 43 0.74 9.12 -7.35
N GLU A 44 0.32 8.08 -8.06
CA GLU A 44 0.15 8.08 -9.52
C GLU A 44 -0.94 7.06 -9.92
N GLU A 45 -1.87 7.48 -10.78
CA GLU A 45 -3.06 6.72 -11.17
C GLU A 45 -3.10 6.44 -12.69
N GLY A 46 -2.11 5.72 -13.20
CA GLY A 46 -2.12 5.17 -14.57
C GLY A 46 -2.20 6.21 -15.71
N PRO A 47 -2.34 5.75 -16.97
CA PRO A 47 -2.45 4.35 -17.40
C PRO A 47 -1.11 3.61 -17.48
N ASP A 48 0.02 4.32 -17.47
CA ASP A 48 1.35 3.72 -17.67
C ASP A 48 1.92 3.10 -16.39
N VAL A 49 1.70 3.75 -15.24
CA VAL A 49 2.20 3.31 -13.93
C VAL A 49 1.18 3.65 -12.85
N TRP A 50 1.00 2.72 -11.91
CA TRP A 50 0.25 2.96 -10.67
C TRP A 50 1.22 3.00 -9.50
N ARG A 51 1.22 4.10 -8.75
CA ARG A 51 2.06 4.26 -7.56
C ARG A 51 1.20 4.56 -6.35
N VAL A 52 1.46 3.84 -5.27
CA VAL A 52 0.73 3.99 -4.01
C VAL A 52 1.73 4.08 -2.86
N ALA A 53 1.55 5.04 -1.96
CA ALA A 53 2.18 5.05 -0.65
C ALA A 53 1.29 4.30 0.36
N ILE A 54 1.88 3.32 1.03
CA ILE A 54 1.24 2.59 2.13
C ILE A 54 1.99 2.98 3.41
N THR A 55 1.36 3.79 4.26
CA THR A 55 1.95 4.30 5.51
C THR A 55 1.46 3.48 6.68
N LYS A 56 2.35 3.05 7.58
CA LYS A 56 1.95 2.37 8.82
C LYS A 56 1.56 3.39 9.88
N ARG A 57 0.38 3.24 10.49
CA ARG A 57 -0.07 4.06 11.62
C ARG A 57 0.56 3.60 12.93
#